data_AF-A0AAP0DR88-F1
#
_entry.id   AF-A0AAP0DR88-F1
#
_cell.length_a   1.000
_cell.length_b   1.000
_cell.length_c   1.000
_cell.angle_alpha   90.00
_cell.angle_beta   90.00
_cell.angle_gamma   90.00
#
_symmetry.space_group_name_H-M   'P 1'
#
loop_
_entity.id
_entity.type
_entity.pdbx_description
1 polymer ?
#
loop_
_entity_poly.entity_id
_entity_poly.type
_entity_poly.pdbx_seq_one_letter_code
_entity_poly.pdbx_strand_id
1 'polypeptide(L)'
;MIGIRTSLPLPSLMEIASQLFVYFLIEDFTNYWIHRFLHGKWGYEKIHRVHHEYTTPIGFAAPYAHWAEVLILGIPSFLGPAMVPGHMITFWLWIALRQIEAIETHSGYDLPWTLTKFIPFYGGADYHDYHHYVGGQSQSNFASVFTYCDYIYGTDKGYRYHKKVLRQLRDGLKSDGKPNDGSHASAQGIKSD
;
A
#
# COMPACT_ATOMS: atom_id res chain seq x y z
N MET A 1 22.13 13.61 15.84
CA MET A 1 21.19 13.98 14.76
C MET A 1 21.57 15.36 14.26
N ILE A 2 22.42 15.43 13.24
CA ILE A 2 22.99 16.69 12.75
C ILE A 2 21.83 17.58 12.25
N GLY A 3 21.75 18.81 12.75
CA GLY A 3 20.77 19.82 12.32
C GLY A 3 19.38 19.76 12.98
N ILE A 4 18.99 18.66 13.63
CA ILE A 4 17.69 18.59 14.31
C ILE A 4 17.74 19.45 15.58
N ARG A 5 16.90 20.48 15.63
CA ARG A 5 16.81 21.40 16.77
C ARG A 5 15.82 20.92 17.83
N THR A 6 16.13 21.19 19.10
CA THR A 6 15.30 20.85 20.27
C THR A 6 14.87 22.09 21.06
N SER A 7 15.38 23.27 20.71
CA SER A 7 15.10 24.53 21.40
C SER A 7 13.85 25.23 20.87
N LEU A 8 13.27 26.08 21.71
CA LEU A 8 12.23 27.03 21.31
C LEU A 8 12.74 28.03 20.24
N PRO A 9 11.82 28.62 19.45
CA PRO A 9 10.37 28.40 19.44
C PRO A 9 9.98 27.06 18.83
N LEU A 10 8.79 26.53 19.17
CA LEU A 10 8.25 25.33 18.52
C LEU A 10 8.02 25.57 17.01
N PRO A 11 8.07 24.53 16.16
CA PRO A 11 7.83 24.67 14.74
C PRO A 11 6.39 25.12 14.51
N SER A 12 6.18 25.99 13.52
CA SER A 12 4.83 26.36 13.10
C SER A 12 4.13 25.17 12.44
N LEU A 13 2.79 25.19 12.38
CA LEU A 13 2.04 24.16 11.66
C LEU A 13 2.44 24.08 10.18
N MET A 14 2.76 25.23 9.56
CA MET A 14 3.21 25.27 8.16
C MET A 14 4.60 24.66 7.98
N GLU A 15 5.51 24.88 8.94
CA GLU A 15 6.84 24.24 8.95
C GLU A 15 6.70 22.72 9.06
N ILE A 16 5.88 22.23 10.00
CA ILE A 16 5.58 20.81 10.16
C ILE A 16 5.00 20.24 8.86
N ALA A 17 3.95 20.85 8.31
CA ALA A 17 3.27 20.35 7.12
C ALA A 17 4.20 20.30 5.90
N SER A 18 5.00 21.35 5.69
CA SER A 18 5.95 21.42 4.58
C SER A 18 7.06 20.38 4.71
N GLN A 19 7.60 20.19 5.93
CA GLN A 19 8.62 19.18 6.19
C GLN A 19 8.07 17.77 5.99
N LEU A 20 6.90 17.45 6.55
CA LEU A 20 6.26 16.14 6.37
C LEU A 20 5.99 15.84 4.90
N PHE A 21 5.49 16.82 4.14
CA PHE A 21 5.27 16.66 2.70
C PHE A 21 6.56 16.29 1.97
N VAL A 22 7.65 17.03 2.23
CA VAL A 22 8.96 16.72 1.64
C VAL A 22 9.48 15.35 2.08
N TYR A 23 9.32 14.98 3.35
CA TYR A 23 9.76 13.68 3.86
C TYR A 23 9.01 12.53 3.20
N PHE A 24 7.69 12.64 3.04
CA PHE A 24 6.88 11.65 2.32
C PHE A 24 7.35 11.48 0.88
N LEU A 25 7.60 12.57 0.15
CA LEU A 25 8.06 12.47 -1.25
C LEU A 25 9.44 11.80 -1.36
N ILE A 26 10.38 12.18 -0.50
CA ILE A 26 11.75 11.62 -0.51
C ILE A 26 11.73 10.15 -0.09
N GLU A 27 11.02 9.84 0.98
CA GLU A 27 10.92 8.48 1.50
C GLU A 27 10.25 7.57 0.48
N ASP A 28 9.08 7.94 -0.03
CA ASP A 28 8.31 7.11 -0.95
C ASP A 28 9.08 6.82 -2.26
N PHE A 29 9.70 7.85 -2.85
CA PHE A 29 10.49 7.67 -4.08
C PHE A 29 11.73 6.80 -3.84
N THR A 30 12.44 7.00 -2.73
CA THR A 30 13.65 6.24 -2.42
C THR A 30 13.31 4.81 -2.05
N ASN A 31 12.26 4.62 -1.26
CA ASN A 31 11.74 3.32 -0.82
C ASN A 31 11.35 2.49 -2.04
N TYR A 32 10.60 3.05 -3.00
CA TYR A 32 10.24 2.37 -4.25
C TYR A 32 11.43 1.67 -4.91
N TRP A 33 12.55 2.38 -5.10
CA TRP A 33 13.73 1.82 -5.76
C TRP A 33 14.45 0.77 -4.94
N ILE A 34 14.59 1.00 -3.63
CA ILE A 34 15.25 0.05 -2.73
C ILE A 34 14.40 -1.21 -2.59
N HIS A 35 13.08 -1.07 -2.41
CA HIS A 35 12.14 -2.17 -2.31
C HIS A 35 12.12 -3.00 -3.60
N ARG A 36 12.08 -2.34 -4.76
CA ARG A 36 12.22 -3.00 -6.07
C ARG A 36 13.56 -3.73 -6.22
N PHE A 37 14.66 -3.16 -5.73
CA PHE A 37 15.96 -3.83 -5.72
C PHE A 37 15.95 -5.08 -4.82
N LEU A 38 15.31 -5.00 -3.65
CA LEU A 38 15.14 -6.14 -2.73
C LEU A 38 14.28 -7.25 -3.32
N HIS A 39 13.43 -6.96 -4.31
CA HIS A 39 12.73 -7.97 -5.11
C HIS A 39 13.55 -8.59 -6.26
N GLY A 40 14.79 -8.15 -6.45
CA GLY A 40 15.74 -8.87 -7.30
C GLY A 40 16.10 -10.23 -6.69
N LYS A 41 16.43 -11.22 -7.52
CA LYS A 41 16.67 -12.62 -7.11
C LYS A 41 17.50 -12.76 -5.82
N TRP A 42 18.65 -12.09 -5.76
CA TRP A 42 19.54 -12.14 -4.60
C TRP A 42 18.94 -11.44 -3.37
N GLY A 43 18.40 -10.22 -3.55
CA GLY A 43 17.81 -9.45 -2.46
C GLY A 43 16.63 -10.18 -1.82
N TYR A 44 15.81 -10.81 -2.66
CA TYR A 44 14.63 -11.52 -2.21
C TYR A 44 15.05 -12.76 -1.43
N GLU A 45 15.83 -13.65 -2.05
CA GLU A 45 16.22 -14.92 -1.44
C GLU A 45 16.98 -14.76 -0.11
N LYS A 46 17.77 -13.69 0.02
CA LYS A 46 18.68 -13.48 1.18
C LYS A 46 18.14 -12.54 2.24
N ILE A 47 17.29 -11.59 1.88
CA ILE A 47 16.86 -10.51 2.78
C ILE A 47 15.34 -10.49 2.84
N HIS A 48 14.69 -10.27 1.70
CA HIS A 48 13.28 -9.87 1.68
C HIS A 48 12.28 -11.02 1.84
N ARG A 49 12.70 -12.27 1.62
CA ARG A 49 11.85 -13.45 1.74
C ARG A 49 11.23 -13.62 3.13
N VAL A 50 11.90 -13.15 4.20
CA VAL A 50 11.37 -13.23 5.57
C VAL A 50 10.16 -12.31 5.73
N HIS A 51 10.21 -11.11 5.17
CA HIS A 51 9.09 -10.18 5.16
C HIS A 51 7.87 -10.78 4.44
N HIS A 52 8.11 -11.44 3.31
CA HIS A 52 7.10 -12.13 2.50
C HIS A 52 6.70 -13.52 3.01
N GLU A 53 7.10 -13.90 4.23
CA GLU A 53 6.67 -15.18 4.82
C GLU A 53 5.15 -15.23 5.02
N TYR A 54 4.53 -14.08 5.31
CA TYR A 54 3.09 -13.92 5.43
C TYR A 54 2.49 -13.40 4.11
N THR A 55 2.03 -14.32 3.27
CA THR A 55 1.35 -14.00 1.99
C THR A 55 0.05 -13.20 2.13
N THR A 56 -0.52 -13.15 3.34
CA THR A 56 -1.60 -12.25 3.74
C THR A 56 -1.17 -11.63 5.07
N PRO A 57 -0.51 -10.46 5.05
CA PRO A 57 0.05 -9.87 6.25
C PRO A 57 -1.05 -9.40 7.20
N ILE A 58 -0.66 -9.28 8.46
CA ILE A 58 -1.43 -8.59 9.50
C ILE A 58 -0.56 -7.47 10.08
N GLY A 59 -1.17 -6.42 10.62
CA GLY A 59 -0.42 -5.24 11.08
C GLY A 59 0.68 -5.55 12.11
N PHE A 60 0.51 -6.61 12.91
CA PHE A 60 1.54 -7.07 13.87
C PHE A 60 2.78 -7.68 13.18
N ALA A 61 2.62 -8.21 11.98
CA ALA A 61 3.71 -8.74 11.16
C ALA A 61 4.42 -7.65 10.34
N ALA A 62 3.94 -6.39 10.34
CA ALA A 62 4.60 -5.29 9.62
C ALA A 62 6.11 -5.14 9.92
N PRO A 63 6.59 -5.24 11.18
CA PRO A 63 8.02 -5.18 11.48
C PRO A 63 8.72 -6.54 11.39
N TYR A 64 8.02 -7.63 11.06
CA TYR A 64 8.61 -8.97 10.94
C TYR A 64 9.39 -9.05 9.63
N ALA A 65 10.70 -8.84 9.72
CA ALA A 65 11.60 -8.83 8.58
C ALA A 65 13.01 -9.27 8.99
N HIS A 66 13.85 -9.56 7.99
CA HIS A 66 15.26 -9.80 8.21
C HIS A 66 15.93 -8.51 8.74
N TRP A 67 16.85 -8.62 9.72
CA TRP A 67 17.49 -7.44 10.34
C TRP A 67 18.14 -6.49 9.31
N ALA A 68 18.72 -7.03 8.23
CA ALA A 68 19.32 -6.23 7.17
C ALA A 68 18.27 -5.43 6.39
N GLU A 69 17.06 -5.99 6.22
CA GLU A 69 15.94 -5.27 5.61
C GLU A 69 15.53 -4.07 6.44
N VAL A 70 15.40 -4.26 7.76
CA VAL A 70 15.06 -3.18 8.71
C VAL A 70 16.05 -2.03 8.58
N LEU A 71 17.34 -2.31 8.42
CA LEU A 71 18.36 -1.28 8.22
C LEU A 71 18.26 -0.64 6.82
N ILE A 72 18.11 -1.45 5.76
CA ILE A 72 18.09 -0.99 4.37
C ILE A 72 16.84 -0.15 4.06
N LEU A 73 15.65 -0.66 4.38
CA LEU A 73 14.38 0.08 4.22
C LEU A 73 14.20 1.16 5.29
N GLY A 74 15.01 1.15 6.35
CA GLY A 74 15.12 2.26 7.29
C GLY A 74 15.75 3.51 6.65
N ILE A 75 16.72 3.37 5.74
CA ILE A 75 17.46 4.49 5.13
C ILE A 75 16.52 5.56 4.51
N PRO A 76 15.54 5.21 3.66
CA PRO A 76 14.56 6.18 3.13
C PRO A 76 13.90 7.06 4.20
N SER A 77 13.54 6.47 5.34
CA SER A 77 12.85 7.17 6.43
C SER A 77 13.71 8.24 7.10
N PHE A 78 15.04 8.16 7.00
CA PHE A 78 15.95 9.17 7.57
C PHE A 78 16.48 10.16 6.52
N LEU A 79 16.33 9.88 5.23
CA LEU A 79 16.89 10.72 4.16
C LEU A 79 16.24 12.11 4.12
N GLY A 80 14.90 12.18 4.21
CA GLY A 80 14.17 13.46 4.26
C GLY A 80 14.63 14.36 5.41
N PRO A 81 14.56 13.89 6.68
CA PRO A 81 15.07 14.65 7.83
C PRO A 81 16.55 15.00 7.78
N ALA A 82 17.39 14.20 7.10
CA ALA A 82 18.80 14.51 6.90
C ALA A 82 19.02 15.64 5.87
N MET A 83 18.19 15.70 4.82
CA MET A 83 18.25 16.73 3.78
C MET A 83 17.62 18.05 4.22
N VAL A 84 16.51 17.98 4.95
CA VAL A 84 15.76 19.15 5.44
C VAL A 84 15.58 19.00 6.96
N PRO A 85 16.64 19.24 7.76
CA PRO A 85 16.54 19.07 9.20
C PRO A 85 15.57 20.07 9.83
N GLY A 86 14.72 19.56 10.71
CA GLY A 86 13.65 20.33 11.37
C GLY A 86 13.70 20.28 12.89
N HIS A 87 12.58 20.58 13.52
CA HIS A 87 12.44 20.43 14.96
C HIS A 87 12.21 18.97 15.36
N MET A 88 12.68 18.60 16.56
CA MET A 88 12.53 17.25 17.12
C MET A 88 11.07 16.75 17.16
N ILE A 89 10.11 17.66 17.38
CA ILE A 89 8.67 17.33 17.33
C ILE A 89 8.26 16.88 15.93
N THR A 90 8.66 17.59 14.87
CA THR A 90 8.37 17.17 13.49
C THR A 90 9.00 15.83 13.19
N PHE A 91 10.23 15.60 13.66
CA PHE A 91 10.93 14.33 13.48
C PHE A 91 10.20 13.16 14.16
N TRP A 92 9.79 13.30 15.42
CA TRP A 92 9.02 12.23 16.10
C TRP A 92 7.64 12.02 15.49
N LEU A 93 6.97 13.09 15.09
CA LEU A 93 5.70 13.00 14.37
C LEU A 93 5.88 12.23 13.05
N TRP A 94 6.95 12.52 12.31
CA TRP A 94 7.31 11.79 11.10
C TRP A 94 7.53 10.30 11.35
N ILE A 95 8.34 9.93 12.35
CA ILE A 95 8.56 8.52 12.69
C ILE A 95 7.25 7.83 13.08
N ALA A 96 6.39 8.48 13.89
CA ALA A 96 5.09 7.94 14.26
C ALA A 96 4.19 7.70 13.04
N LEU A 97 4.11 8.68 12.12
CA LEU A 97 3.34 8.55 10.88
C LEU A 97 3.85 7.39 10.02
N ARG A 98 5.17 7.19 9.92
CA ARG A 98 5.75 6.06 9.19
C ARG A 98 5.37 4.71 9.80
N GLN A 99 5.39 4.59 11.12
CA GLN A 99 4.98 3.34 11.78
C GLN A 99 3.48 3.07 11.62
N ILE A 100 2.64 4.10 11.75
CA ILE A 100 1.19 3.98 11.55
C ILE A 100 0.88 3.52 10.12
N GLU A 101 1.51 4.14 9.13
CA GLU A 101 1.34 3.80 7.72
C GLU A 101 1.79 2.37 7.43
N ALA A 102 2.95 1.94 7.94
CA ALA A 102 3.42 0.57 7.76
C ALA A 102 2.46 -0.45 8.39
N ILE A 103 1.91 -0.17 9.58
CA ILE A 103 0.91 -1.06 10.20
C ILE A 103 -0.37 -1.09 9.38
N GLU A 104 -0.84 0.06 8.87
CA GLU A 104 -2.08 0.17 8.10
C GLU A 104 -2.00 -0.62 6.78
N THR A 105 -0.91 -0.46 6.02
CA THR A 105 -0.70 -1.16 4.74
C THR A 105 -0.56 -2.67 4.90
N HIS A 106 -0.08 -3.14 6.05
CA HIS A 106 0.01 -4.58 6.36
C HIS A 106 -1.21 -5.12 7.08
N SER A 107 -2.22 -4.29 7.36
CA SER A 107 -3.32 -4.69 8.23
C SER A 107 -4.34 -5.61 7.56
N GLY A 108 -4.40 -5.61 6.22
CA GLY A 108 -5.44 -6.26 5.42
C GLY A 108 -6.81 -5.55 5.48
N TYR A 109 -6.96 -4.47 6.26
CA TYR A 109 -8.22 -3.77 6.43
C TYR A 109 -8.36 -2.59 5.47
N ASP A 110 -9.18 -2.77 4.43
CA ASP A 110 -9.52 -1.70 3.47
C ASP A 110 -10.91 -1.10 3.74
N LEU A 111 -11.02 -0.33 4.83
CA LEU A 111 -12.31 0.23 5.26
C LEU A 111 -12.68 1.48 4.45
N PRO A 112 -13.97 1.69 4.10
CA PRO A 112 -14.37 2.83 3.26
C PRO A 112 -14.34 4.18 3.97
N TRP A 113 -14.15 4.21 5.29
CA TRP A 113 -14.13 5.44 6.11
C TRP A 113 -12.73 5.82 6.64
N THR A 114 -11.66 5.13 6.22
CA THR A 114 -10.31 5.52 6.63
C THR A 114 -9.91 6.82 5.94
N LEU A 115 -9.14 7.67 6.66
CA LEU A 115 -8.67 8.95 6.13
C LEU A 115 -7.79 8.78 4.89
N THR A 116 -7.11 7.64 4.76
CA THR A 116 -6.27 7.27 3.63
C THR A 116 -7.05 7.21 2.32
N LYS A 117 -8.37 6.99 2.35
CA LYS A 117 -9.24 7.04 1.15
C LYS A 117 -9.34 8.40 0.48
N PHE A 118 -9.04 9.48 1.22
CA PHE A 118 -9.06 10.84 0.68
C PHE A 118 -7.70 11.27 0.13
N ILE A 119 -6.66 10.45 0.27
CA ILE A 119 -5.31 10.73 -0.21
C ILE A 119 -5.18 10.19 -1.64
N PRO A 120 -4.94 11.03 -2.65
CA PRO A 120 -4.82 10.57 -4.02
C PRO A 120 -3.58 9.68 -4.18
N PHE A 121 -3.73 8.63 -5.00
CA PHE A 121 -2.69 7.65 -5.29
C PHE A 121 -2.22 6.81 -4.10
N TYR A 122 -2.88 6.86 -2.95
CA TYR A 122 -2.53 6.01 -1.80
C TYR A 122 -2.75 4.53 -2.14
N GLY A 123 -1.73 3.70 -1.91
CA GLY A 123 -1.80 2.26 -2.18
C GLY A 123 -2.68 1.53 -1.15
N GLY A 124 -2.35 1.69 0.12
CA GLY A 124 -3.08 1.08 1.23
C GLY A 124 -3.02 -0.44 1.29
N ALA A 125 -3.82 -1.01 2.20
CA ALA A 125 -3.77 -2.43 2.52
C ALA A 125 -4.03 -3.36 1.33
N ASP A 126 -5.06 -3.11 0.53
CA ASP A 126 -5.42 -3.96 -0.62
C ASP A 126 -4.31 -4.01 -1.70
N TYR A 127 -3.56 -2.91 -1.87
CA TYR A 127 -2.48 -2.84 -2.84
C TYR A 127 -1.23 -3.59 -2.38
N HIS A 128 -0.92 -3.52 -1.09
CA HIS A 128 0.21 -4.20 -0.47
C HIS A 128 -0.06 -5.69 -0.20
N ASP A 129 -1.31 -6.04 0.12
CA ASP A 129 -1.74 -7.43 0.26
C ASP A 129 -1.55 -8.22 -1.05
N TYR A 130 -1.92 -7.61 -2.20
CA TYR A 130 -1.61 -8.22 -3.50
C TYR A 130 -0.11 -8.42 -3.73
N HIS A 131 0.72 -7.47 -3.29
CA HIS A 131 2.17 -7.56 -3.40
C HIS A 131 2.72 -8.77 -2.61
N HIS A 132 2.30 -8.93 -1.35
CA HIS A 132 2.64 -10.07 -0.49
C HIS A 132 2.11 -11.40 -1.04
N TYR A 133 0.88 -11.41 -1.56
CA TYR A 133 0.26 -12.60 -2.14
C TYR A 133 1.07 -13.17 -3.32
N VAL A 134 1.62 -12.32 -4.19
CA VAL A 134 2.45 -12.75 -5.32
C VAL A 134 3.91 -13.03 -4.87
N GLY A 135 4.38 -12.38 -3.81
CA GLY A 135 5.63 -12.69 -3.12
C GLY A 135 6.88 -12.54 -4.02
N GLY A 136 7.75 -13.55 -4.07
CA GLY A 136 8.98 -13.52 -4.86
C GLY A 136 8.77 -13.50 -6.38
N GLN A 137 7.56 -13.82 -6.84
CA GLN A 137 7.16 -13.61 -8.22
C GLN A 137 6.68 -12.18 -8.47
N SER A 138 6.45 -11.41 -7.40
CA SER A 138 6.04 -10.02 -7.46
C SER A 138 7.19 -9.21 -8.01
N GLN A 139 7.02 -8.75 -9.24
CA GLN A 139 7.77 -7.65 -9.82
C GLN A 139 6.86 -6.42 -9.91
N SER A 140 6.01 -6.25 -8.89
CA SER A 140 4.89 -5.32 -8.90
C SER A 140 4.61 -4.69 -7.54
N ASN A 141 3.92 -3.55 -7.54
CA ASN A 141 3.37 -2.90 -6.35
C ASN A 141 4.44 -2.58 -5.28
N PHE A 142 5.50 -1.85 -5.65
CA PHE A 142 6.61 -1.54 -4.75
C PHE A 142 6.43 -0.24 -3.95
N ALA A 143 5.41 0.56 -4.27
CA ALA A 143 5.12 1.81 -3.58
C ALA A 143 5.02 1.59 -2.07
N SER A 144 5.64 2.49 -1.29
CA SER A 144 5.42 2.51 0.15
C SER A 144 4.07 3.14 0.45
N VAL A 145 3.85 4.38 -0.01
CA VAL A 145 2.67 5.18 0.29
C VAL A 145 1.90 5.47 -1.00
N PHE A 146 2.57 6.05 -2.00
CA PHE A 146 1.92 6.53 -3.21
C PHE A 146 2.27 5.70 -4.44
N THR A 147 1.25 5.28 -5.17
CA THR A 147 1.34 4.38 -6.33
C THR A 147 1.87 5.04 -7.62
N TYR A 148 2.27 6.31 -7.60
CA TYR A 148 2.69 7.01 -8.82
C TYR A 148 3.94 6.39 -9.46
N CYS A 149 4.91 5.95 -8.66
CA CYS A 149 6.10 5.26 -9.18
C CYS A 149 5.68 3.97 -9.89
N ASP A 150 4.81 3.17 -9.26
CA ASP A 150 4.34 1.94 -9.88
C ASP A 150 3.59 2.19 -11.19
N TYR A 151 2.78 3.24 -11.25
CA TYR A 151 2.09 3.65 -12.47
C TYR A 151 3.07 4.08 -13.57
N ILE A 152 4.03 4.95 -13.24
CA ILE A 152 5.01 5.48 -14.21
C ILE A 152 5.89 4.37 -14.78
N TYR A 153 6.36 3.45 -13.92
CA TYR A 153 7.24 2.37 -14.33
C TYR A 153 6.49 1.08 -14.72
N GLY A 154 5.16 1.10 -14.67
CA GLY A 154 4.28 0.01 -15.08
C GLY A 154 4.37 -1.24 -14.20
N THR A 155 4.76 -1.10 -12.93
CA THR A 155 4.81 -2.16 -11.94
C THR A 155 3.47 -2.37 -11.21
N ASP A 156 2.38 -1.69 -11.63
CA ASP A 156 1.00 -1.88 -11.14
C ASP A 156 0.14 -2.83 -12.02
N LYS A 157 0.67 -3.30 -13.16
CA LYS A 157 -0.12 -4.01 -14.19
C LYS A 157 -0.74 -5.31 -13.69
N GLY A 158 0.00 -6.10 -12.91
CA GLY A 158 -0.48 -7.36 -12.34
C GLY A 158 -1.69 -7.13 -11.43
N TYR A 159 -1.57 -6.16 -10.53
CA TYR A 159 -2.65 -5.75 -9.64
C TYR A 159 -3.89 -5.28 -10.40
N ARG A 160 -3.72 -4.43 -11.42
CA ARG A 160 -4.84 -3.94 -12.23
C ARG A 160 -5.56 -5.06 -12.98
N TYR A 161 -4.81 -6.03 -13.51
CA TYR A 161 -5.39 -7.22 -14.12
C TYR A 161 -6.17 -8.03 -13.09
N HIS A 162 -5.58 -8.29 -11.92
CA HIS A 162 -6.23 -9.01 -10.83
C HIS A 162 -7.55 -8.35 -10.40
N LYS A 163 -7.56 -7.03 -10.16
CA LYS A 163 -8.79 -6.29 -9.82
C LYS A 163 -9.84 -6.34 -10.92
N LYS A 164 -9.43 -6.31 -12.20
CA LYS A 164 -10.36 -6.43 -13.33
C LYS A 164 -11.06 -7.79 -13.34
N VAL A 165 -10.30 -8.87 -13.16
CA VAL A 165 -10.85 -10.24 -13.09
C VAL A 165 -11.81 -10.38 -11.91
N LEU A 166 -11.44 -9.91 -10.72
CA LEU A 166 -12.31 -9.96 -9.54
C LEU A 166 -13.63 -9.20 -9.75
N ARG A 167 -13.59 -8.04 -10.41
CA ARG A 167 -14.81 -7.28 -10.75
C ARG A 167 -15.71 -8.07 -11.70
N GLN A 168 -15.15 -8.65 -12.76
CA GLN A 168 -15.90 -9.45 -13.72
C GLN A 168 -16.57 -10.66 -13.06
N LEU A 169 -15.85 -11.37 -12.19
CA LEU A 169 -16.40 -12.50 -11.44
C LEU A 169 -17.56 -12.08 -10.53
N ARG A 170 -17.38 -10.99 -9.77
CA ARG A 170 -18.42 -10.45 -8.89
C ARG A 170 -19.66 -10.02 -9.69
N ASP A 171 -19.46 -9.37 -10.83
CA ASP A 171 -20.56 -8.86 -11.64
C ASP A 171 -21.30 -10.01 -12.35
N GLY A 172 -20.60 -11.09 -12.75
CA GLY A 172 -21.22 -12.33 -13.25
C GLY A 172 -22.01 -13.09 -12.17
N LEU A 173 -21.49 -13.19 -10.95
CA LEU A 173 -22.26 -13.75 -9.83
C LEU A 173 -23.55 -12.98 -9.54
N LYS A 174 -23.54 -11.65 -9.75
CA LYS A 174 -24.74 -10.81 -9.61
C LYS A 174 -25.73 -10.99 -10.75
N SER A 175 -25.29 -11.31 -11.98
CA SER A 175 -26.20 -11.59 -13.08
C SER A 175 -26.91 -12.93 -12.91
N ASP A 176 -26.19 -13.96 -12.45
CA ASP A 176 -26.73 -15.32 -12.29
C ASP A 176 -27.65 -15.46 -11.06
N GLY A 177 -27.52 -14.55 -10.09
CA GLY A 177 -28.35 -14.48 -8.88
C GLY A 177 -29.67 -13.70 -9.02
N LYS A 178 -29.98 -13.11 -10.19
CA LYS A 178 -31.31 -12.50 -10.42
C LYS A 178 -32.32 -13.60 -10.81
N PRO A 179 -33.46 -13.72 -10.11
CA PRO A 179 -34.52 -14.60 -10.59
C PRO A 179 -34.96 -14.12 -11.97
N ASN A 180 -34.98 -15.04 -12.93
CA ASN A 180 -35.60 -14.83 -14.22
C ASN A 180 -37.08 -14.49 -13.93
N ASP A 181 -37.50 -13.23 -14.09
CA ASP A 181 -38.90 -12.84 -13.99
C ASP A 181 -39.62 -13.33 -15.24
N GLY A 182 -39.79 -14.65 -15.31
CA GLY A 182 -40.48 -15.34 -16.38
C GLY A 182 -41.84 -14.69 -16.59
N SER A 183 -41.94 -13.91 -17.66
CA SER A 183 -43.20 -13.49 -18.25
C SER A 183 -44.04 -14.74 -18.49
N HIS A 184 -45.05 -14.95 -17.66
CA HIS A 184 -46.05 -15.99 -17.85
C HIS A 184 -46.79 -15.73 -19.17
N ALA A 185 -46.38 -16.41 -20.25
CA ALA A 185 -47.23 -16.61 -21.40
C ALA A 185 -48.35 -17.58 -21.00
N SER A 186 -49.57 -17.07 -20.93
CA SER A 186 -50.78 -17.81 -20.60
C SER A 186 -51.09 -18.85 -21.68
N ALA A 187 -50.97 -20.14 -21.35
CA ALA A 187 -51.57 -21.21 -22.14
C ALA A 187 -53.07 -21.30 -21.81
N GLN A 188 -53.92 -20.70 -22.63
CA GLN A 188 -55.36 -20.95 -22.61
C GLN A 188 -55.73 -21.99 -23.67
N GLY A 189 -56.18 -23.15 -23.19
CA GLY A 189 -57.38 -23.85 -23.67
C GLY A 189 -57.35 -24.51 -25.04
N ILE A 190 -57.11 -25.84 -25.05
CA ILE A 190 -57.73 -26.72 -26.04
C ILE A 190 -58.55 -27.74 -25.27
N LYS A 191 -59.87 -27.57 -25.27
CA LYS A 191 -60.84 -28.61 -24.91
C LYS A 191 -61.16 -29.42 -26.17
N SER A 192 -61.25 -30.72 -25.95
CA SER A 192 -61.78 -31.75 -26.84
C SER A 192 -63.19 -31.44 -27.33
N ASP A 193 -63.43 -31.68 -28.63
CA ASP A 193 -64.50 -32.53 -29.17
C ASP A 193 -64.04 -33.08 -30.54
#